data_AF-A0A061SPR7-F1
#
_entry.id   AF-A0A061SPR7-F1
#
_cell.length_a   1.000
_cell.length_b   1.000
_cell.length_c   1.000
_cell.angle_alpha   90.00
_cell.angle_beta   90.00
_cell.angle_gamma   90.00
#
_symmetry.space_group_name_H-M   'P 1'
#
loop_
_entity.id
_entity.type
_entity.pdbx_description
1 polymer ?
#
loop_
_entity_poly.entity_id
_entity_poly.type
_entity_poly.pdbx_seq_one_letter_code
_entity_poly.pdbx_strand_id
1 'polypeptide(L)' 'MTSLFEQNRHYVLGDEELNLIGSVDKLAQWRHKGMGPAFYKLGRKIIYRGSDLNAWAEAQRVEPSKGGQV' A
#
# COMPACT_ATOMS: atom_id res chain seq x y z
N MET A 1 -5.79 16.41 1.39
CA MET A 1 -5.13 15.20 0.84
C MET A 1 -6.14 14.08 0.83
N THR A 2 -6.45 13.53 -0.34
CA THR A 2 -7.42 12.44 -0.48
C THR A 2 -6.77 11.14 -0.02
N SER A 3 -7.34 10.49 0.98
CA SER A 3 -6.86 9.19 1.46
C SER A 3 -7.39 8.09 0.54
N LEU A 4 -6.52 7.18 0.09
CA LEU A 4 -6.92 6.04 -0.75
C LEU A 4 -7.58 4.92 0.07
N PHE A 5 -7.26 4.84 1.36
CA PHE A 5 -7.76 3.87 2.32
C PHE A 5 -8.37 4.55 3.55
N GLU A 6 -9.29 3.89 4.23
CA GLU A 6 -9.85 4.36 5.50
C GLU A 6 -8.81 4.27 6.61
N GLN A 7 -8.42 5.42 7.17
CA GLN A 7 -7.29 5.57 8.09
C GLN A 7 -7.25 4.55 9.25
N ASN A 8 -8.41 4.27 9.84
CA ASN A 8 -8.53 3.42 11.04
C ASN A 8 -9.03 2.01 10.73
N ARG A 9 -9.24 1.67 9.46
CA ARG A 9 -9.60 0.32 9.05
C ARG A 9 -8.35 -0.56 8.95
N HIS A 10 -8.54 -1.83 9.28
CA HIS A 10 -7.56 -2.88 9.05
C HIS A 10 -7.98 -3.69 7.83
N TYR A 11 -7.01 -3.97 6.97
CA TYR A 11 -7.21 -4.70 5.73
C TYR A 11 -6.45 -6.02 5.77
N VAL A 12 -7.07 -7.08 5.27
CA VAL A 12 -6.49 -8.42 5.17
C VAL A 12 -6.25 -8.80 3.71
N LEU A 13 -5.38 -9.79 3.49
CA LEU A 13 -5.16 -10.31 2.14
C LEU A 13 -6.48 -10.85 1.57
N GLY A 14 -6.86 -10.35 0.41
CA GLY A 14 -8.12 -10.68 -0.26
C GLY A 14 -9.15 -9.56 -0.22
N ASP A 15 -8.97 -8.54 0.63
CA ASP A 15 -9.80 -7.33 0.58
C ASP A 15 -9.65 -6.66 -0.78
N GLU A 16 -10.78 -6.35 -1.43
CA GLU A 16 -10.79 -5.82 -2.79
C GLU A 16 -10.07 -4.48 -2.90
N GLU A 17 -10.08 -3.69 -1.84
CA GLU A 17 -9.40 -2.39 -1.78
C GLU A 17 -7.88 -2.53 -1.93
N LEU A 18 -7.28 -3.64 -1.49
CA LEU A 18 -5.84 -3.87 -1.65
C LEU A 18 -5.44 -4.08 -3.12
N ASN A 19 -6.38 -4.43 -3.99
CA ASN A 19 -6.10 -4.58 -5.43
C ASN A 19 -5.61 -3.27 -6.07
N LEU A 20 -5.88 -2.11 -5.45
CA LEU A 20 -5.37 -0.82 -5.88
C LEU A 20 -3.83 -0.76 -5.89
N ILE A 21 -3.18 -1.46 -4.95
CA ILE A 21 -1.70 -1.46 -4.82
C ILE A 21 -1.06 -2.74 -5.36
N GLY A 22 -1.81 -3.84 -5.40
CA GLY A 22 -1.37 -5.08 -6.02
C GLY A 22 -2.21 -6.30 -5.69
N SER A 23 -2.03 -7.35 -6.49
CA SER A 23 -2.60 -8.67 -6.19
C SER A 23 -2.00 -9.26 -4.91
N VAL A 24 -2.68 -10.27 -4.35
CA VAL A 24 -2.21 -11.00 -3.16
C VAL A 24 -0.79 -11.53 -3.36
N ASP A 25 -0.47 -12.08 -4.52
CA ASP A 25 0.86 -12.61 -4.85
C ASP A 25 1.92 -11.52 -4.93
N LYS A 26 1.59 -10.38 -5.54
CA LYS A 26 2.50 -9.22 -5.60
C LYS A 26 2.82 -8.71 -4.20
N LEU A 27 1.80 -8.60 -3.34
CA LEU A 27 1.98 -8.19 -1.95
C LEU A 27 2.81 -9.22 -1.16
N ALA A 28 2.64 -10.52 -1.43
CA ALA A 28 3.48 -11.56 -0.83
C ALA A 28 4.95 -11.43 -1.24
N GLN A 29 5.22 -11.21 -2.53
CA GLN A 29 6.58 -10.97 -3.02
C GLN A 29 7.20 -9.71 -2.41
N TRP A 30 6.43 -8.62 -2.27
CA TRP A 30 6.90 -7.40 -1.63
C TRP A 30 7.30 -7.62 -0.19
N ARG A 31 6.44 -8.29 0.61
CA ARG A 31 6.79 -8.63 2.00
C ARG A 31 8.04 -9.50 2.10
N HIS A 32 8.21 -10.46 1.19
CA HIS A 32 9.41 -11.29 1.14
C HIS A 32 10.68 -10.48 0.83
N LYS A 33 10.56 -9.46 -0.03
CA LYS A 33 11.65 -8.55 -0.41
C LYS A 33 11.84 -7.37 0.56
N GLY A 34 11.04 -7.27 1.63
CA GLY A 34 11.07 -6.12 2.54
C GLY A 34 10.60 -4.81 1.90
N MET A 35 9.73 -4.88 0.90
CA MET A 35 9.17 -3.75 0.15
C MET A 35 7.68 -3.54 0.46
N GLY A 36 7.15 -2.38 0.06
CA GLY A 36 5.73 -2.07 0.11
C GLY A 36 5.28 -1.40 1.41
N PRO A 37 3.95 -1.29 1.64
CA PRO A 37 3.40 -0.71 2.86
C PRO A 37 3.77 -1.51 4.11
N ALA A 38 3.82 -0.84 5.26
CA ALA A 38 4.00 -1.50 6.53
C ALA A 38 2.83 -2.45 6.83
N PHE A 39 3.11 -3.55 7.51
CA PHE A 39 2.13 -4.58 7.84
C PHE A 39 2.41 -5.20 9.20
N TYR A 40 1.37 -5.69 9.84
CA TYR A 40 1.48 -6.57 10.99
C TYR A 40 1.57 -8.02 10.52
N LYS A 41 2.46 -8.79 11.16
CA LYS A 41 2.52 -10.25 11.02
C LYS A 41 2.07 -10.88 12.33
N LEU A 42 0.80 -11.31 12.38
CA LEU A 42 0.21 -11.95 13.55
C LEU A 42 0.03 -13.44 13.25
N GLY A 43 1.10 -14.21 13.50
CA GLY A 43 1.17 -15.61 13.11
C GLY A 43 1.14 -15.77 11.58
N ARG A 44 0.09 -16.43 11.07
CA ARG A 44 -0.15 -16.59 9.63
C ARG A 44 -0.96 -15.43 9.01
N LYS A 45 -1.52 -14.53 9.83
CA LYS A 45 -2.31 -13.40 9.34
C LYS A 45 -1.41 -12.21 9.02
N ILE A 46 -1.62 -11.63 7.85
CA ILE A 46 -1.04 -10.36 7.43
C ILE A 46 -2.14 -9.32 7.44
N ILE A 47 -1.89 -8.21 8.11
CA ILE A 47 -2.83 -7.10 8.24
C ILE A 47 -2.13 -5.81 7.84
N TYR A 48 -2.80 -5.02 7.02
CA TYR A 48 -2.41 -3.65 6.71
C TYR A 48 -3.30 -2.67 7.46
N ARG A 49 -2.73 -1.61 8.03
CA ARG A 49 -3.51 -0.51 8.60
C ARG A 49 -3.70 0.56 7.52
N GLY A 50 -4.91 1.11 7.39
CA GLY A 50 -5.20 2.12 6.38
C GLY A 50 -4.26 3.33 6.44
N SER A 51 -3.87 3.76 7.64
CA SER A 51 -2.85 4.81 7.83
C SER A 51 -1.53 4.51 7.15
N ASP A 52 -1.07 3.27 7.24
CA ASP A 52 0.24 2.87 6.73
C ASP A 52 0.19 2.67 5.22
N LEU A 53 -0.95 2.20 4.70
CA LEU A 53 -1.23 2.15 3.27
C LEU A 53 -1.22 3.55 2.65
N ASN A 54 -1.91 4.51 3.28
CA ASN A 54 -1.93 5.90 2.82
C ASN A 54 -0.55 6.55 2.91
N ALA A 55 0.19 6.34 4.01
CA ALA A 55 1.54 6.87 4.17
C ALA A 55 2.50 6.32 3.10
N TRP A 56 2.41 5.02 2.82
CA TRP A 56 3.18 4.41 1.74
C TRP A 56 2.78 4.96 0.37
N ALA A 57 1.47 5.09 0.10
CA ALA A 57 0.99 5.61 -1.18
C ALA A 57 1.46 7.06 -1.42
N GLU A 58 1.42 7.91 -0.41
CA GLU A 58 1.93 9.29 -0.51
C GLU A 58 3.45 9.30 -0.75
N ALA A 59 4.20 8.42 -0.08
CA ALA A 59 5.65 8.29 -0.31
C ALA A 59 6.01 7.75 -1.70
N GLN A 60 5.07 7.12 -2.42
CA GLN A 60 5.23 6.65 -3.80
C GLN A 60 4.62 7.61 -4.83
N ARG A 61 4.00 8.71 -4.39
CA ARG A 61 3.39 9.69 -5.28
C ARG A 61 4.47 10.38 -6.10
N VAL A 62 4.33 10.32 -7.42
CA VAL A 62 5.19 11.04 -8.36
C VAL A 62 4.45 12.28 -8.83
N GLU A 63 5.03 13.45 -8.60
CA GLU A 63 4.57 14.69 -9.24
C GLU A 63 5.20 14.76 -10.63
N PRO A 64 4.42 14.63 -11.72
CA PRO A 64 4.97 14.80 -13.04
C PRO A 64 5.46 16.24 -13.19
N SER A 65 6.75 16.42 -13.51
CA SER A 65 7.23 17.74 -13.90
C SER A 65 6.41 18.21 -15.09
N LYS A 66 5.78 19.39 -15.02
CA LYS A 66 5.22 20.04 -16.20
C LYS A 66 6.33 20.07 -17.26
N GLY A 67 6.05 19.49 -18.42
CA GLY A 67 6.98 19.13 -19.49
C GLY A 67 8.29 19.93 -19.56
N GLY A 68 9.39 19.20 -19.75
CA GLY A 68 10.63 19.79 -20.22
C GLY A 68 10.36 20.64 -21.46
N GLN A 69 10.42 21.95 -21.28
CA GLN A 69 10.70 22.87 -22.36
C GLN A 69 12.21 22.75 -22.60
N VAL A 70 12.57 21.93 -23.58
CA VAL A 70 13.85 22.02 -24.29
C VAL A 70 13.56 22.27 -25.76
#